data_AF-A0A1F2U814-F1
#
_entry.id   AF-A0A1F2U814-F1
#
_cell.length_a   1.000
_cell.length_b   1.000
_cell.length_c   1.000
_cell.angle_alpha   90.00
_cell.angle_beta   90.00
_cell.angle_gamma   90.00
#
_symmetry.space_group_name_H-M   'P 1'
#
loop_
_entity.id
_entity.type
_entity.pdbx_description
1 polymer ?
#
loop_
_entity_poly.entity_id
_entity_poly.type
_entity_poly.pdbx_seq_one_letter_code
_entity_poly.pdbx_strand_id
1 'polypeptide(L)'
;MTRRDILTPEEAAGYLRVHTQTVYRRLRAGTLPGAKVGDQWRLRKVDLDEFLKGRTRESVFDEEPLSAADLKAIRRGLDDIRHGRVVSLEAYRRKRGA
;
A
#
# COMPACT_ATOMS: atom_id res chain seq x y z
N MET A 1 0.78 15.75 28.29
CA MET A 1 2.09 16.13 27.71
C MET A 1 2.08 15.82 26.22
N THR A 2 1.61 16.73 25.39
CA THR A 2 1.56 16.58 23.93
C THR A 2 2.96 16.81 23.36
N ARG A 3 3.73 15.75 23.14
CA ARG A 3 5.01 15.84 22.43
C ARG A 3 4.75 16.19 20.98
N ARG A 4 5.09 17.44 20.63
CA ARG A 4 5.00 18.03 19.29
C ARG A 4 6.15 17.51 18.43
N ASP A 5 6.21 16.21 18.23
CA ASP A 5 7.30 15.59 17.49
C ASP A 5 7.12 15.88 15.99
N ILE A 6 8.14 16.53 15.42
CA ILE A 6 8.24 16.79 13.99
C ILE A 6 9.20 15.76 13.40
N LEU A 7 8.78 15.11 12.32
CA LEU A 7 9.51 14.06 11.63
C LEU A 7 9.98 14.54 10.26
N THR A 8 11.14 14.03 9.83
CA THR A 8 11.56 14.07 8.42
C THR A 8 10.79 13.02 7.59
N PRO A 9 10.84 13.08 6.25
CA PRO A 9 10.27 12.03 5.40
C PRO A 9 10.85 10.64 5.68
N GLU A 10 12.14 10.55 6.02
CA GLU A 10 12.82 9.30 6.33
C GLU A 10 12.33 8.70 7.65
N GLU A 11 12.17 9.54 8.68
CA GLU A 11 11.61 9.12 9.97
C GLU A 11 10.13 8.74 9.83
N ALA A 12 9.37 9.51 9.06
CA ALA A 12 7.98 9.19 8.74
C ALA A 12 7.86 7.88 7.96
N ALA A 13 8.80 7.58 7.07
CA ALA A 13 8.85 6.31 6.34
C ALA A 13 9.08 5.13 7.30
N GLY A 14 10.02 5.28 8.24
CA GLY A 14 10.23 4.32 9.31
C GLY A 14 9.00 4.14 10.20
N TYR A 15 8.33 5.25 10.54
CA TYR A 15 7.12 5.25 11.36
C TYR A 15 5.95 4.51 10.68
N LEU A 16 5.70 4.82 9.41
CA LEU A 16 4.63 4.25 8.62
C LEU A 16 4.96 2.86 8.05
N ARG A 17 6.21 2.40 8.21
CA ARG A 17 6.76 1.15 7.63
C ARG A 17 6.58 1.07 6.11
N VAL A 18 6.91 2.16 5.41
CA VAL A 18 6.89 2.25 3.94
C VAL A 18 8.23 2.74 3.41
N HIS A 19 8.43 2.64 2.10
CA HIS A 19 9.62 3.22 1.46
C HIS A 19 9.58 4.75 1.49
N THR A 20 10.72 5.42 1.70
CA THR A 20 10.80 6.90 1.73
C THR A 20 10.28 7.54 0.45
N GLN A 21 10.49 6.90 -0.71
CA GLN A 21 9.95 7.36 -1.99
C GLN A 21 8.42 7.44 -2.00
N THR A 22 7.72 6.52 -1.31
CA THR A 22 6.26 6.53 -1.16
C THR A 22 5.83 7.72 -0.31
N VAL A 23 6.57 8.06 0.75
CA VAL A 23 6.31 9.26 1.57
C VAL A 23 6.42 10.52 0.71
N TYR A 24 7.52 10.69 -0.04
CA TYR A 24 7.68 11.84 -0.93
C TYR A 24 6.58 11.91 -2.01
N ARG A 25 6.20 10.78 -2.61
CA ARG A 25 5.11 10.72 -3.59
C ARG A 25 3.80 11.20 -2.97
N ARG A 26 3.44 10.71 -1.79
CA ARG A 26 2.20 11.07 -1.09
C ARG A 26 2.19 12.51 -0.59
N LEU A 27 3.33 13.04 -0.14
CA LEU A 27 3.48 14.46 0.22
C LEU A 27 3.26 15.37 -0.99
N ARG A 28 3.86 15.04 -2.14
CA ARG A 28 3.67 15.79 -3.40
C ARG A 28 2.24 15.68 -3.93
N ALA A 29 1.61 14.52 -3.76
CA ALA A 29 0.22 14.28 -4.12
C ALA A 29 -0.79 14.91 -3.14
N GLY A 30 -0.33 15.44 -2.00
CA GLY A 30 -1.20 16.00 -0.95
C GLY A 30 -2.00 14.95 -0.17
N THR A 31 -1.71 13.66 -0.36
CA THR A 31 -2.42 12.56 0.31
C THR A 31 -1.86 12.23 1.68
N LEU A 32 -0.61 12.65 1.98
CA LEU A 32 -0.02 12.57 3.31
C LEU A 32 0.12 13.98 3.89
N PRO A 33 -0.30 14.23 5.15
CA PRO A 33 -0.15 15.54 5.76
C PRO A 33 1.33 15.85 6.03
N GLY A 34 1.78 17.00 5.54
CA GLY A 34 3.12 17.53 5.78
C GLY A 34 3.26 18.94 5.22
N ALA A 35 4.23 19.68 5.74
CA ALA A 35 4.54 21.03 5.29
C ALA A 35 5.94 21.08 4.70
N LYS A 36 6.09 21.79 3.58
CA LYS A 36 7.40 22.13 3.03
C LYS A 36 7.90 23.41 3.69
N VAL A 37 9.04 23.34 4.38
CA VAL A 37 9.69 24.46 5.06
C VAL A 37 11.06 24.66 4.41
N GLY A 38 11.19 25.71 3.61
CA GLY A 38 12.32 25.86 2.69
C GLY A 38 12.31 24.72 1.67
N ASP A 39 13.41 23.97 1.59
CA ASP A 39 13.53 22.79 0.72
C ASP A 39 13.28 21.45 1.41
N GLN A 40 12.94 21.47 2.70
CA GLN A 40 12.76 20.25 3.47
C GLN A 40 11.29 20.04 3.84
N TRP A 41 10.88 18.78 3.86
CA TRP A 41 9.56 18.40 4.35
C TRP A 41 9.59 18.14 5.85
N ARG A 42 8.49 18.50 6.51
CA ARG A 42 8.27 18.29 7.94
C ARG A 42 6.86 17.74 8.15
N LEU A 43 6.76 16.69 8.93
CA LEU A 43 5.52 15.99 9.21
C LEU A 43 5.30 16.01 10.71
N ARG A 44 4.11 16.40 11.18
CA ARG A 44 3.81 16.25 12.61
C ARG A 44 3.42 14.81 12.86
N LYS A 45 3.99 14.19 13.89
CA LYS A 45 3.63 12.81 14.28
C LYS A 45 2.12 12.68 14.54
N VAL A 46 1.53 13.67 15.19
CA VAL A 46 0.08 13.70 15.45
C VAL A 46 -0.77 13.66 14.18
N ASP A 47 -0.33 14.30 13.09
CA ASP A 47 -1.08 14.26 11.83
C ASP A 47 -0.95 12.88 11.18
N LEU A 48 0.22 12.22 11.30
CA LEU A 48 0.41 10.85 10.83
C LEU A 48 -0.45 9.86 11.63
N ASP A 49 -0.58 10.06 12.93
CA ASP A 49 -1.43 9.24 13.80
C ASP A 49 -2.91 9.35 13.40
N GLU A 50 -3.40 10.58 13.17
CA GLU A 50 -4.75 10.81 12.68
C GLU A 50 -4.96 10.26 11.27
N PHE A 51 -3.97 10.42 10.38
CA PHE A 51 -3.98 9.83 9.05
C PHE A 51 -4.12 8.30 9.08
N LEU A 52 -3.48 7.62 10.03
CA LEU A 52 -3.62 6.17 10.20
C LEU A 52 -5.01 5.77 10.73
N LYS A 53 -5.61 6.56 11.63
CA LYS A 53 -6.97 6.31 12.14
C LYS A 53 -8.04 6.45 11.06
N GLY A 54 -7.88 7.41 10.14
CA GLY A 54 -8.82 7.63 9.03
C GLY A 54 -8.82 6.51 7.98
N ARG A 55 -7.69 5.83 7.78
CA ARG A 55 -7.52 4.80 6.73
C ARG A 55 -7.99 3.39 7.08
N THR A 56 -8.54 3.13 8.27
CA THR A 56 -9.14 1.82 8.58
C THR A 56 -10.34 1.47 7.67
N ARG A 57 -10.90 2.45 6.94
CA ARG A 57 -12.04 2.25 6.03
C ARG A 57 -11.72 2.22 4.53
N GLU A 58 -10.58 2.74 4.09
CA GLU A 58 -10.22 2.81 2.67
C GLU A 58 -8.80 2.29 2.47
N SER A 59 -8.68 0.97 2.33
CA SER A 59 -7.45 0.36 1.84
C SER A 59 -7.32 0.62 0.34
N VAL A 60 -6.89 1.83 -0.01
CA VAL A 60 -6.29 2.09 -1.32
C VAL A 60 -4.85 1.58 -1.22
N PHE A 61 -4.63 0.33 -1.61
CA PHE A 61 -3.29 -0.20 -1.84
C PHE A 61 -2.59 0.69 -2.88
N ASP A 62 -1.26 0.82 -2.83
CA ASP A 62 -0.52 1.66 -3.80
C ASP A 62 -0.99 1.30 -5.21
N GLU A 63 -1.76 2.21 -5.83
CA GLU A 63 -2.36 2.06 -7.15
C GLU A 63 -1.26 2.20 -8.20
N GLU A 64 -0.35 1.23 -8.25
CA GLU A 64 0.27 0.94 -9.52
C GLU A 64 -0.85 0.38 -10.42
N PRO A 65 -1.22 1.06 -11.51
CA PRO A 65 -2.26 0.57 -12.39
C PRO A 65 -1.87 -0.83 -12.85
N LEU A 66 -2.83 -1.77 -12.86
CA LEU A 66 -2.60 -3.14 -13.31
C LEU A 66 -1.83 -3.09 -14.63
N SER A 67 -0.63 -3.65 -14.63
CA SER A 67 0.18 -3.64 -15.82
C SER A 67 -0.50 -4.47 -16.91
N ALA A 68 -0.08 -4.30 -18.16
CA ALA A 68 -0.54 -5.17 -19.24
C ALA A 68 -0.25 -6.65 -18.95
N ALA A 69 0.81 -6.94 -18.19
CA ALA A 69 1.14 -8.30 -17.75
C ALA A 69 0.15 -8.82 -16.71
N ASP A 70 -0.25 -8.00 -15.73
CA ASP A 70 -1.23 -8.36 -14.71
C ASP A 70 -2.60 -8.62 -15.33
N LEU A 71 -3.06 -7.73 -16.21
CA LEU A 71 -4.31 -7.89 -16.94
C LEU A 71 -4.32 -9.18 -17.79
N LYS A 72 -3.19 -9.48 -18.45
CA LYS A 72 -3.02 -10.71 -19.22
C LYS A 72 -3.06 -11.95 -18.31
N ALA A 73 -2.43 -11.89 -17.13
CA ALA A 73 -2.44 -12.98 -16.16
C ALA A 73 -3.85 -13.25 -15.62
N ILE A 74 -4.59 -12.18 -15.27
CA ILE A 74 -5.99 -12.26 -14.83
C ILE A 74 -6.85 -12.90 -15.93
N ARG A 75 -6.76 -12.40 -17.17
CA ARG A 75 -7.53 -12.93 -18.30
C ARG A 75 -7.25 -14.41 -18.54
N ARG A 76 -5.98 -14.80 -18.51
CA ARG A 76 -5.58 -16.21 -18.65
C ARG A 76 -6.19 -17.07 -17.54
N GLY A 77 -6.10 -16.64 -16.28
CA GLY A 77 -6.68 -17.37 -15.16
C GLY A 77 -8.19 -17.59 -15.30
N LEU A 78 -8.92 -16.57 -15.76
CA LEU A 78 -10.35 -16.67 -16.03
C LEU A 78 -10.67 -17.67 -17.15
N ASP A 79 -9.89 -17.66 -18.23
CA ASP A 79 -10.03 -18.66 -19.29
C ASP A 79 -9.73 -20.07 -18.76
N ASP A 80 -8.71 -20.26 -17.94
CA ASP A 80 -8.38 -21.56 -17.37
C ASP A 80 -9.49 -22.07 -16.44
N ILE A 81 -10.16 -21.19 -15.69
CA ILE A 81 -11.37 -21.52 -14.92
C ILE A 81 -12.51 -21.94 -15.84
N ARG A 82 -12.82 -21.14 -16.87
CA ARG A 82 -13.92 -21.41 -17.81
C ARG A 82 -13.76 -22.76 -18.50
N HIS A 83 -12.53 -23.14 -18.83
CA HIS A 83 -12.23 -24.40 -19.53
C HIS A 83 -11.93 -25.56 -18.57
N GLY A 84 -12.11 -25.39 -17.25
CA GLY A 84 -11.87 -26.46 -16.26
C GLY A 84 -10.41 -26.92 -16.19
N ARG A 85 -9.45 -26.06 -16.58
CA ARG A 85 -8.00 -26.37 -16.56
C ARG A 85 -7.37 -26.19 -15.17
N VAL A 86 -8.17 -25.78 -14.19
CA VAL A 86 -7.76 -25.59 -12.80
C VAL A 86 -8.51 -26.57 -11.91
N VAL A 87 -7.86 -26.97 -10.82
CA VAL A 87 -8.48 -27.73 -9.73
C VAL A 87 -8.63 -26.84 -8.51
N SER A 88 -9.63 -27.13 -7.67
CA SER A 88 -9.73 -26.43 -6.39
C SER A 88 -8.53 -26.76 -5.51
N LEU A 89 -8.16 -25.82 -4.63
CA LEU A 89 -7.08 -26.02 -3.67
C LEU A 89 -7.36 -27.21 -2.75
N GLU A 90 -8.63 -27.46 -2.42
CA GLU A 90 -9.06 -28.62 -1.66
C GLU A 90 -8.82 -29.94 -2.42
N ALA A 91 -9.20 -30.01 -3.70
CA ALA A 91 -8.97 -31.19 -4.54
C ALA A 91 -7.47 -31.47 -4.72
N TYR A 92 -6.67 -30.43 -4.91
CA TYR A 92 -5.21 -30.55 -4.97
C TYR A 92 -4.62 -31.08 -3.66
N ARG A 93 -5.03 -30.52 -2.51
CA ARG A 93 -4.58 -30.95 -1.17
C ARG A 93 -4.97 -32.41 -0.90
N ARG A 94 -6.18 -32.82 -1.28
CA ARG A 94 -6.65 -34.21 -1.17
C ARG A 94 -5.78 -35.19 -1.99
N LYS A 95 -5.32 -34.76 -3.18
CA LYS A 95 -4.47 -35.56 -4.07
C LYS A 95 -2.99 -35.62 -3.61
N ARG A 96 -2.51 -34.61 -2.90
CA ARG A 96 -1.10 -34.51 -2.43
C ARG A 96 -0.91 -34.91 -0.96
N GLY A 97 -1.98 -35.02 -0.19
CA GLY A 97 -1.97 -35.47 1.20
C GLY A 97 -2.27 -36.97 1.38
N ALA A 98 -2.16 -37.77 0.32
CA ALA A 98 -2.28 -39.22 0.31
C ALA A 98 -1.00 -39.86 -0.22
#